data_AF-A0A962MEZ4-F1
#
_entry.id   AF-A0A962MEZ4-F1
#
_cell.length_a   1.000
_cell.length_b   1.000
_cell.length_c   1.000
_cell.angle_alpha   90.00
_cell.angle_beta   90.00
_cell.angle_gamma   90.00
#
_symmetry.space_group_name_H-M   'P 1'
#
loop_
_entity.id
_entity.type
_entity.pdbx_description
1 polymer ?
#
loop_
_entity_poly.entity_id
_entity_poly.type
_entity_poly.pdbx_seq_one_letter_code
_entity_poly.pdbx_strand_id
1 'polypeptide(L)' 'MRFSDQRYYVEEYVKCMNCGVLVYDADIQSTARASGEPVYCSDWCQQWAQLRRQGDDSQILPLPKNKP' A
#
# COMPACT_ATOMS: atom_id res chain seq x y z
N MET A 1 -12.24 -8.76 15.73
CA MET A 1 -11.09 -9.39 16.41
C MET A 1 -11.62 -10.53 17.26
N ARG A 2 -11.29 -11.78 16.93
CA ARG A 2 -11.59 -12.97 17.74
C ARG A 2 -10.34 -13.83 17.76
N PHE A 3 -10.01 -14.32 18.95
CA PHE A 3 -8.88 -15.20 19.13
C PHE A 3 -9.24 -16.61 18.76
N SER A 4 -8.17 -17.27 18.44
CA SER A 4 -8.08 -18.62 18.04
C SER A 4 -7.15 -19.20 19.16
N ASP A 5 -7.46 -20.37 19.74
CA ASP A 5 -6.61 -21.17 20.70
C ASP A 5 -5.15 -21.45 20.26
N GLN A 6 -4.62 -20.78 19.23
CA GLN A 6 -4.59 -21.05 17.78
C GLN A 6 -3.83 -19.79 17.19
N ARG A 7 -2.48 -19.78 17.26
CA ARG A 7 -1.57 -18.59 17.34
C ARG A 7 -0.68 -18.29 16.11
N TYR A 8 -1.12 -18.49 14.88
CA TYR A 8 -0.40 -17.94 13.71
C TYR A 8 -0.75 -16.46 13.55
N TYR A 9 -0.17 -15.64 14.43
CA TYR A 9 -0.45 -14.22 14.47
C TYR A 9 0.38 -13.53 13.38
N VAL A 10 -0.25 -13.04 12.32
CA VAL A 10 0.35 -11.93 11.57
C VAL A 10 0.13 -10.71 12.48
N GLU A 11 1.18 -10.33 13.23
CA GLU A 11 1.15 -9.19 14.17
C GLU A 11 0.80 -7.89 13.47
N GLU A 12 1.14 -7.81 12.20
CA GLU A 12 0.90 -6.62 11.41
C GLU A 12 0.92 -6.97 9.93
N TYR A 13 -0.16 -6.61 9.23
CA TYR A 13 -0.22 -6.68 7.78
C TYR A 13 0.34 -5.39 7.20
N VAL A 14 1.51 -5.46 6.56
CA VAL A 14 2.05 -4.34 5.81
C VAL A 14 1.31 -4.24 4.49
N LYS A 15 0.66 -3.10 4.26
CA LYS A 15 -0.07 -2.81 3.03
C LYS A 15 0.70 -1.78 2.21
N CYS A 16 0.64 -1.93 0.90
CA CYS A 16 1.09 -0.88 0.01
C CYS A 16 0.24 0.39 0.24
N MET A 17 0.91 1.51 0.49
CA MET A 17 0.27 2.82 0.71
C MET A 17 -0.44 3.36 -0.56
N ASN A 18 -0.08 2.83 -1.73
CA ASN A 18 -0.68 3.26 -3.00
C ASN A 18 -1.92 2.45 -3.38
N CYS A 19 -1.82 1.12 -3.43
CA CYS A 19 -2.85 0.23 -3.97
C CYS A 19 -3.52 -0.69 -2.93
N GLY A 20 -3.00 -0.75 -1.70
CA GLY A 20 -3.58 -1.53 -0.60
C GLY A 20 -3.30 -3.04 -0.63
N VAL A 21 -2.52 -3.54 -1.60
CA VAL A 21 -2.11 -4.95 -1.63
C VAL A 21 -1.24 -5.29 -0.41
N LEU A 22 -1.35 -6.53 0.06
CA LEU A 22 -0.48 -7.06 1.11
C LEU A 22 0.94 -7.25 0.56
N VAL A 23 1.93 -6.73 1.29
CA VAL A 23 3.34 -6.92 0.98
C VAL A 23 3.89 -8.03 1.86
N TYR A 24 4.34 -9.12 1.24
CA TYR A 24 4.85 -10.31 1.94
C TYR A 24 6.39 -10.36 2.00
N ASP A 25 7.06 -9.43 1.33
CA ASP A 25 8.52 -9.37 1.32
C ASP A 25 9.05 -9.01 2.71
N ALA A 26 9.88 -9.91 3.28
CA ALA A 26 10.36 -9.81 4.65
C ALA A 26 11.29 -8.61 4.85
N ASP A 27 12.10 -8.25 3.86
CA ASP A 27 13.04 -7.14 3.94
C ASP A 27 12.27 -5.81 3.91
N ILE A 28 11.26 -5.72 3.04
CA ILE A 28 10.38 -4.56 2.96
C ILE A 28 9.58 -4.41 4.27
N GLN A 29 9.04 -5.50 4.81
CA GLN A 29 8.31 -5.46 6.09
C GLN A 29 9.21 -5.01 7.25
N SER A 30 10.46 -5.52 7.32
CA SER A 30 11.39 -5.14 8.38
C SER A 30 11.77 -3.66 8.31
N THR A 31 12.02 -3.15 7.10
CA THR A 31 12.35 -1.75 6.85
C THR A 31 11.18 -0.83 7.21
N ALA A 32 9.95 -1.22 6.85
CA ALA A 32 8.74 -0.49 7.20
C ALA A 32 8.55 -0.35 8.71
N ARG A 33 8.74 -1.45 9.46
CA ARG A 33 8.59 -1.46 10.92
C ARG A 33 9.63 -0.60 11.63
N ALA A 34 10.87 -0.57 11.11
CA ALA A 34 11.95 0.20 11.73
C ALA A 34 11.86 1.71 11.44
N SER A 35 11.41 2.09 10.24
CA SER A 35 11.45 3.49 9.77
C SER A 35 10.11 4.22 9.88
N GLY A 36 8.97 3.51 9.88
CA GLY A 36 7.66 4.12 9.73
C GLY A 36 7.39 4.71 8.34
N GLU A 37 8.29 4.48 7.38
CA GLU A 37 8.17 4.99 6.02
C GLU A 37 7.05 4.27 5.24
N PRO A 38 6.40 4.96 4.28
CA PRO A 38 5.36 4.36 3.46
C PRO A 38 5.93 3.25 2.59
N VAL A 39 5.25 2.09 2.62
CA VAL A 39 5.62 0.91 1.85
C VAL A 39 4.93 0.90 0.49
N TYR A 40 5.67 0.50 -0.53
CA TYR A 40 5.16 0.30 -1.89
C TYR A 40 5.47 -1.10 -2.39
N CYS A 41 4.51 -1.74 -3.06
CA CYS A 41 4.70 -3.08 -3.62
C CYS A 41 5.49 -3.08 -4.95
N SER A 42 5.73 -1.91 -5.54
CA SER A 42 6.45 -1.72 -6.79
C SER A 42 6.84 -0.26 -6.98
N ASP A 43 7.83 -0.01 -7.84
CA ASP A 43 8.26 1.33 -8.25
C ASP A 43 7.10 2.14 -8.83
N TRP A 44 6.22 1.49 -9.59
CA TRP A 44 5.02 2.11 -10.15
C TRP A 44 4.11 2.68 -9.06
N CYS A 45 3.92 1.93 -7.96
CA CYS A 45 3.14 2.40 -6.83
C CYS A 45 3.78 3.59 -6.10
N GLN A 46 5.11 3.62 -6.01
CA GLN A 46 5.85 4.73 -5.42
C GLN A 46 5.73 6.00 -6.28
N GLN A 47 5.92 5.87 -7.59
CA GLN A 47 5.82 6.97 -8.56
C GLN A 47 4.41 7.57 -8.56
N TRP A 48 3.37 6.73 -8.60
CA TRP A 48 1.97 7.20 -8.52
C TRP A 48 1.66 7.95 -7.23
N ALA A 49 2.18 7.49 -6.09
CA ALA A 49 2.02 8.21 -4.84
C ALA A 49 2.74 9.56 -4.86
N GLN A 50 3.91 9.66 -5.49
CA GLN A 50 4.65 10.90 -5.65
C GLN A 50 3.90 11.91 -6.55
N LEU A 51 3.40 11.48 -7.71
CA LEU A 51 2.62 12.33 -8.62
C LEU A 51 1.37 12.89 -7.94
N ARG A 52 0.64 12.05 -7.19
CA ARG A 52 -0.52 12.50 -6.39
C ARG A 52 -0.16 13.56 -5.35
N ARG A 53 1.00 13.44 -4.68
CA ARG A 53 1.47 14.47 -3.72
C ARG A 53 1.84 15.79 -4.41
N GLN A 54 2.26 15.73 -5.68
CA GLN A 54 2.58 16.90 -6.50
C GLN A 54 1.34 17.54 -7.13
N GLY A 55 0.16 16.92 -7.00
CA GLY A 55 -1.07 17.37 -7.65
C GLY A 55 -1.11 17.07 -9.15
N ASP A 56 -0.30 16.11 -9.61
CA ASP A 56 -0.31 15.66 -11.00
C ASP A 56 -1.32 14.53 -11.19
N ASP A 57 -2.42 14.85 -11.87
CA ASP A 57 -3.53 13.96 -12.18
C ASP A 57 -3.35 13.22 -13.52
N SER A 58 -2.18 13.29 -14.18
CA SER A 58 -1.91 12.63 -15.47
C SER A 58 -2.12 11.11 -15.47
N GLN A 59 -2.04 10.49 -14.29
CA GLN A 59 -2.22 9.05 -14.09
C GLN A 59 -3.68 8.67 -13.75
N ILE A 60 -4.59 9.63 -13.58
CA ILE A 60 -6.00 9.35 -13.35
C ILE A 60 -6.59 8.80 -14.65
N LEU A 61 -7.07 7.55 -14.59
CA LEU A 61 -7.86 7.00 -15.68
C LEU A 61 -9.03 7.96 -15.96
N PRO A 62 -9.29 8.32 -17.23
CA PRO A 62 -10.44 9.14 -17.58
C PRO A 62 -11.71 8.35 -17.27
N LEU A 63 -12.16 8.42 -16.02
CA LEU A 63 -13.43 7.85 -15.61
C LEU A 63 -14.51 8.63 -16.35
N PRO A 64 -15.47 7.95 -17.01
CA PRO A 64 -16.61 8.63 -17.60
C PRO A 64 -17.27 9.49 -16.51
N LYS A 65 -17.26 10.81 -16.71
CA LYS A 65 -17.90 11.76 -15.77
C LYS A 65 -19.43 11.60 -15.75
N ASN A 66 -19.96 10.87 -16.74
CA ASN A 66 -21.38 10.59 -16.86
C ASN A 66 -21.66 9.24 -16.21
N LYS A 67 -22.35 9.30 -15.07
CA LYS A 67 -23.09 8.16 -14.53
C LYS A 67 -24.34 7.93 -15.41
N PRO A 68 -24.75 6.69 -15.72
CA PRO A 68 -26.06 6.46 -16.34
C PRO A 68 -27.20 6.99 -15.47
#